data_AF-A0A847XUJ2-F1
#
_entry.id   AF-A0A847XUJ2-F1
#
_cell.length_a   1.000
_cell.length_b   1.000
_cell.length_c   1.000
_cell.angle_alpha   90.00
_cell.angle_beta   90.00
_cell.angle_gamma   90.00
#
_symmetry.space_group_name_H-M   'P 1'
#
loop_
_entity.id
_entity.type
_entity.pdbx_description
1 polymer ?
#
loop_
_entity_poly.entity_id
_entity_poly.type
_entity_poly.pdbx_seq_one_letter_code
_entity_poly.pdbx_strand_id
1 'polypeptide(L)' 'MELPSVSDEVWKDLLLKRKTCAFEFLGLKMLLGRLISEVERDPSPDKLEKCAEQLRDLLAKNMQLPSVNRDLQKIIG' A
#
# COMPACT_ATOMS: atom_id res chain seq x y z
N MET A 1 -12.05 -7.76 7.34
CA MET A 1 -10.90 -6.94 7.75
C MET A 1 -11.19 -5.51 7.38
N GLU A 2 -10.92 -4.58 8.27
CA GLU A 2 -11.03 -3.15 7.97
C GLU A 2 -9.69 -2.64 7.45
N LEU A 3 -9.74 -1.76 6.45
CA LEU A 3 -8.53 -1.14 5.90
C LEU A 3 -8.12 0.03 6.80
N PRO A 4 -6.82 0.16 7.14
CA PRO A 4 -6.30 1.32 7.85
C PRO A 4 -6.66 2.62 7.13
N SER A 5 -6.81 3.69 7.90
CA SER A 5 -6.98 5.05 7.38
C SER A 5 -5.82 5.43 6.46
N VAL A 6 -6.04 6.32 5.49
CA VAL A 6 -4.98 6.73 4.53
C VAL A 6 -3.76 7.36 5.21
N SER A 7 -3.96 8.03 6.35
CA SER A 7 -2.90 8.68 7.11
C SER A 7 -2.17 7.74 8.07
N ASP A 8 -2.57 6.47 8.14
CA ASP A 8 -1.93 5.46 8.98
C ASP A 8 -0.46 5.26 8.57
N GLU A 9 0.42 5.14 9.57
CA GLU A 9 1.86 5.03 9.35
C GLU A 9 2.24 3.78 8.56
N VAL A 10 1.40 2.73 8.59
CA VAL A 10 1.64 1.50 7.83
C VAL A 10 1.79 1.75 6.33
N TRP A 11 1.02 2.69 5.76
CA TRP A 11 1.14 3.03 4.34
C TRP A 11 2.44 3.76 4.04
N LYS A 12 2.86 4.64 4.95
CA LYS A 12 4.12 5.39 4.82
C LYS A 12 5.30 4.43 4.90
N ASP A 13 5.28 3.47 5.82
CA ASP A 13 6.34 2.46 5.94
C ASP A 13 6.47 1.59 4.69
N LEU A 14 5.35 1.25 4.05
CA LEU A 14 5.36 0.55 2.76
C LEU A 14 5.94 1.42 1.62
N LEU A 15 5.46 2.66 1.51
CA LEU A 15 5.87 3.60 0.46
C LEU A 15 7.33 4.06 0.59
N LEU A 16 7.85 4.12 1.82
CA LEU A 16 9.24 4.47 2.12
C LEU A 16 10.15 3.23 2.18
N LYS A 17 9.66 2.05 1.77
CA LYS A 17 10.40 0.77 1.82
C LYS A 17 10.94 0.41 3.22
N ARG A 18 10.40 0.98 4.30
CA ARG A 18 10.75 0.63 5.68
C ARG A 18 10.21 -0.74 6.06
N LYS A 19 9.07 -1.12 5.48
CA LYS A 19 8.48 -2.46 5.59
C LYS A 19 8.39 -3.08 4.20
N THR A 20 9.03 -4.24 4.03
CA THR A 20 8.91 -5.05 2.81
C THR A 20 8.16 -6.34 3.13
N CYS A 21 7.04 -6.55 2.45
CA CYS A 21 6.24 -7.77 2.59
C CYS A 21 6.27 -8.55 1.27
N ALA A 22 6.33 -9.87 1.36
CA ALA A 22 6.17 -10.74 0.20
C ALA A 22 4.69 -10.80 -0.20
N PHE A 23 4.25 -9.81 -0.98
CA PHE A 23 2.88 -9.76 -1.47
C PHE A 23 2.56 -10.94 -2.41
N GLU A 24 1.30 -11.32 -2.51
CA GLU A 24 0.81 -12.34 -3.45
C GLU A 24 0.04 -11.70 -4.60
N PHE A 25 -0.66 -10.60 -4.33
CA PHE A 25 -1.42 -9.88 -5.33
C PHE A 25 -0.50 -9.10 -6.26
N LEU A 26 -0.45 -9.52 -7.53
CA LEU A 26 0.40 -8.90 -8.55
C LEU A 26 0.07 -7.41 -8.75
N GLY A 27 -1.22 -7.06 -8.71
CA GLY A 27 -1.66 -5.67 -8.84
C GLY A 27 -1.07 -4.77 -7.76
N LEU A 28 -1.01 -5.25 -6.51
CA LEU A 28 -0.37 -4.54 -5.42
C LEU A 28 1.15 -4.40 -5.64
N LYS A 29 1.84 -5.46 -6.07
CA LYS A 29 3.29 -5.38 -6.35
C LYS A 29 3.61 -4.34 -7.42
N MET A 30 2.85 -4.35 -8.52
CA MET A 30 3.04 -3.42 -9.64
C MET A 30 2.75 -1.99 -9.21
N LEU A 31 1.62 -1.76 -8.54
CA LEU A 31 1.25 -0.43 -8.07
C LEU A 31 2.25 0.08 -7.03
N LEU A 32 2.61 -0.73 -6.04
CA LEU A 32 3.54 -0.34 -4.99
C LEU A 32 4.91 0.03 -5.56
N GLY A 33 5.45 -0.74 -6.51
CA GLY A 33 6.72 -0.40 -7.16
C GLY A 33 6.68 0.97 -7.88
N ARG A 34 5.57 1.26 -8.56
CA ARG A 34 5.34 2.58 -9.18
C ARG A 34 5.25 3.69 -8.12
N LEU A 35 4.40 3.52 -7.10
CA LEU A 35 4.15 4.55 -6.09
C LEU A 35 5.40 4.83 -5.26
N ILE A 36 6.18 3.80 -4.90
CA ILE A 36 7.47 4.01 -4.25
C ILE A 36 8.39 4.85 -5.14
N SER A 37 8.47 4.54 -6.44
CA SER A 37 9.29 5.34 -7.37
C SER A 37 8.82 6.79 -7.48
N GLU A 38 7.52 7.05 -7.35
CA GLU A 38 6.96 8.40 -7.32
C GLU A 38 7.29 9.15 -6.02
N VAL A 39 7.20 8.46 -4.88
CA VAL A 39 7.57 9.00 -3.55
C VAL A 39 9.09 9.22 -3.43
N GLU A 40 9.92 8.37 -4.04
CA GLU A 40 11.37 8.56 -4.09
C GLU A 40 11.75 9.82 -4.89
N ARG A 41 10.93 10.20 -5.88
CA ARG A 41 11.13 11.44 -6.66
C ARG A 41 10.61 12.67 -5.93
N ASP A 42 9.50 12.53 -5.19
CA ASP A 42 8.87 13.59 -4.44
C ASP A 42 8.34 13.05 -3.09
N PRO A 43 9.14 13.08 -2.01
CA PRO A 43 8.77 12.57 -0.69
C PRO A 43 7.89 13.55 0.10
N SER A 44 7.16 14.43 -0.59
CA SER A 44 6.27 15.41 0.00
C SER A 44 5.09 14.72 0.72
N PRO A 45 4.60 15.28 1.84
CA PRO A 45 3.51 14.68 2.61
C PRO A 45 2.21 14.53 1.80
N ASP A 46 1.90 15.49 0.92
CA ASP A 46 0.76 15.40 -0.02
C ASP A 46 0.90 14.20 -0.98
N LYS A 47 2.12 13.96 -1.49
CA LYS A 47 2.38 12.85 -2.40
C LYS A 47 2.24 11.50 -1.70
N LEU A 48 2.78 11.39 -0.48
CA LEU A 48 2.63 10.22 0.37
C LEU A 48 1.16 9.89 0.64
N GLU A 49 0.34 10.89 0.97
CA GLU A 49 -1.09 10.70 1.24
C GLU A 49 -1.84 10.24 -0.02
N LYS A 50 -1.59 10.86 -1.18
CA LYS A 50 -2.16 10.42 -2.46
C LYS A 50 -1.73 9.01 -2.87
N CYS A 51 -0.49 8.63 -2.59
CA CYS A 51 -0.02 7.27 -2.84
C CYS A 51 -0.66 6.27 -1.87
N ALA A 52 -0.85 6.63 -0.60
CA ALA A 52 -1.54 5.81 0.38
C ALA A 52 -3.02 5.61 0.02
N GLU A 53 -3.70 6.66 -0.46
CA GLU A 53 -5.07 6.58 -0.96
C GLU A 53 -5.19 5.59 -2.13
N GLN A 54 -4.28 5.67 -3.11
CA GLN A 54 -4.28 4.74 -4.26
C GLN A 54 -4.05 3.28 -3.83
N LEU A 55 -3.15 3.03 -2.88
CA LEU A 55 -2.95 1.68 -2.32
C LEU A 55 -4.22 1.16 -1.65
N ARG A 56 -4.81 2.00 -0.78
CA ARG A 56 -6.03 1.65 -0.05
C ARG A 56 -7.19 1.39 -1.00
N ASP A 57 -7.39 2.24 -2.01
CA ASP A 57 -8.46 2.09 -3.01
C ASP A 57 -8.29 0.80 -3.83
N LEU A 58 -7.05 0.48 -4.26
CA LEU A 58 -6.77 -0.78 -4.95
C LEU A 58 -7.13 -1.98 -4.06
N LEU A 59 -6.73 -1.97 -2.79
CA LEU A 59 -7.02 -3.05 -1.85
C LEU A 59 -8.52 -3.14 -1.56
N ALA A 60 -9.19 -2.00 -1.37
CA ALA A 60 -10.64 -1.90 -1.15
C ALA A 60 -11.43 -2.52 -2.30
N LYS A 61 -11.09 -2.16 -3.55
CA LYS A 61 -11.71 -2.68 -4.77
C LYS A 61 -11.49 -4.18 -4.98
N ASN A 62 -10.43 -4.74 -4.39
CA ASN A 62 -10.06 -6.14 -4.57
C ASN A 62 -10.19 -6.96 -3.28
N MET A 63 -10.89 -6.48 -2.23
CA MET A 63 -11.04 -7.19 -0.96
C MET A 63 -11.72 -8.55 -1.07
N GLN A 64 -12.45 -8.82 -2.16
CA GLN A 64 -13.02 -10.14 -2.43
C GLN A 64 -11.96 -11.20 -2.77
N LEU A 65 -10.74 -10.80 -3.13
CA LEU A 65 -9.68 -11.74 -3.49
C LEU A 65 -8.98 -12.28 -2.22
N PRO A 66 -8.76 -13.60 -2.12
CA PRO A 66 -8.07 -14.18 -0.97
C PRO A 66 -6.61 -13.73 -0.88
N SER A 67 -5.94 -13.49 -2.02
CA SER A 67 -4.58 -12.95 -2.07
C SER A 67 -4.48 -11.55 -1.46
N VAL A 68 -5.48 -10.69 -1.70
CA VAL A 68 -5.55 -9.36 -1.09
C VAL A 68 -5.73 -9.44 0.41
N ASN A 69 -6.60 -10.33 0.91
CA ASN A 69 -6.75 -10.53 2.36
C ASN A 69 -5.45 -11.02 3.02
N ARG A 70 -4.73 -11.96 2.38
CA ARG A 70 -3.42 -12.42 2.87
C ARG A 70 -2.38 -11.31 2.87
N ASP A 71 -2.40 -10.46 1.86
CA ASP A 71 -1.50 -9.30 1.80
C ASP A 71 -1.85 -8.25 2.85
N LEU A 72 -3.15 -8.00 3.09
CA LEU A 72 -3.60 -7.12 4.17
C LEU A 72 -3.17 -7.62 5.55
N GLN A 73 -3.24 -8.93 5.79
CA GLN A 73 -2.68 -9.52 7.03
C GLN A 73 -1.19 -9.21 7.17
N LYS A 74 -0.38 -9.37 6.11
CA LYS A 74 1.05 -9.02 6.17
C LYS A 74 1.30 -7.53 6.42
N ILE A 75 0.40 -6.66 5.93
CA ILE A 75 0.51 -5.22 6.09
C ILE A 75 0.16 -4.81 7.52
N ILE A 76 -0.99 -5.27 8.03
CA ILE A 76 -1.56 -4.84 9.30
C ILE A 76 -0.96 -5.61 10.49
N GLY A 77 -0.60 -6.88 10.29
CA GLY A 77 -0.19 -7.82 11.34
C GLY A 77 -1.25 -8.89 11.56
#